data_AF-A0A0P6XKB7-F1
#
_entry.id   AF-A0A0P6XKB7-F1
#
_cell.length_a   1.000
_cell.length_b   1.000
_cell.length_c   1.000
_cell.angle_alpha   90.00
_cell.angle_beta   90.00
_cell.angle_gamma   90.00
#
_symmetry.space_group_name_H-M   'P 1'
#
loop_
_entity.id
_entity.type
_entity.pdbx_description
1 polymer ?
#
loop_
_entity_poly.entity_id
_entity_poly.type
_entity_poly.pdbx_seq_one_letter_code
_entity_poly.pdbx_strand_id
1 'polypeptide(L)' 'MQSFEVIGRWLMFLGIGLVVVGGIFWIMGRLPALQNLPGTIKIEREGFTCIFPLAASILLSIILTVVLNIIARLGGR' A
#
# COMPACT_ATOMS: atom_id res chain seq x y z
N MET A 1 -32.59 1.49 12.03
CA MET A 1 -31.39 1.18 12.84
C MET A 1 -30.32 0.43 12.04
N GLN A 2 -30.67 -0.44 11.09
CA GLN A 2 -29.73 -1.21 10.25
C GLN A 2 -28.76 -0.36 9.38
N SER A 3 -29.16 0.84 8.96
CA SER A 3 -28.33 1.69 8.07
C SER A 3 -27.05 2.21 8.75
N PHE A 4 -27.12 2.50 10.05
CA PHE A 4 -25.95 3.00 10.80
C PHE A 4 -24.92 1.90 11.05
N GLU A 5 -25.34 0.63 11.18
CA GLU A 5 -24.42 -0.51 11.32
C GLU A 5 -23.60 -0.74 10.03
N VAL A 6 -24.24 -0.63 8.86
CA VAL A 6 -23.54 -0.77 7.57
C VAL A 6 -22.51 0.36 7.39
N ILE A 7 -22.93 1.60 7.65
CA ILE A 7 -22.04 2.76 7.56
C ILE A 7 -20.87 2.63 8.54
N GLY A 8 -21.13 2.25 9.80
CA GLY A 8 -20.08 2.06 10.81
C GLY A 8 -19.08 0.96 10.44
N ARG A 9 -19.55 -0.13 9.83
CA ARG A 9 -18.68 -1.21 9.35
C ARG A 9 -17.78 -0.74 8.20
N TRP A 10 -18.32 -0.01 7.22
CA TRP A 10 -17.51 0.57 6.15
C TRP A 10 -16.50 1.59 6.67
N LEU A 11 -16.89 2.41 7.65
CA LEU A 11 -16.01 3.40 8.26
C LEU A 11 -14.83 2.74 9.00
N MET A 12 -15.06 1.63 9.70
CA MET A 12 -13.99 0.84 10.32
C MET A 12 -13.02 0.26 9.29
N PHE A 13 -13.53 -0.33 8.19
CA PHE A 13 -12.66 -0.85 7.12
C PHE A 13 -11.80 0.24 6.48
N LEU A 14 -12.40 1.41 6.23
CA LEU A 14 -11.70 2.56 5.67
C LEU A 14 -10.62 3.08 6.63
N GLY A 15 -10.94 3.20 7.92
CA GLY A 15 -9.98 3.59 8.96
C GLY A 15 -8.78 2.64 9.07
N ILE A 16 -9.03 1.32 9.07
CA ILE A 16 -7.96 0.31 9.09
C ILE A 16 -7.10 0.44 7.83
N GLY A 17 -7.71 0.59 6.65
CA GLY A 17 -6.98 0.80 5.40
C GLY A 17 -6.09 2.02 5.43
N LEU A 18 -6.58 3.13 5.99
CA LEU A 18 -5.86 4.39 6.08
C LEU A 18 -4.68 4.32 7.07
N VAL A 19 -4.84 3.62 8.20
CA VAL A 19 -3.75 3.34 9.15
C VAL A 19 -2.67 2.47 8.52
N VAL A 20 -3.06 1.44 7.74
CA VAL A 20 -2.10 0.58 7.04
C VAL A 20 -1.31 1.40 6.01
N VAL A 21 -2.00 2.15 5.14
CA VAL A 21 -1.35 2.99 4.12
C VAL A 21 -0.44 4.03 4.77
N GLY A 22 -0.95 4.78 5.76
CA GLY A 22 -0.18 5.79 6.48
C GLY A 22 1.02 5.21 7.23
N GLY A 23 0.85 4.07 7.88
CA GLY A 23 1.92 3.35 8.58
C GLY A 23 3.01 2.90 7.62
N ILE A 24 2.66 2.48 6.40
CA ILE A 24 3.67 2.13 5.42
C ILE A 24 4.42 3.35 4.90
N PHE A 25 3.73 4.44 4.54
CA PHE A 25 4.40 5.67 4.12
C PHE A 25 5.32 6.20 5.22
N TRP A 26 4.88 6.10 6.48
CA TRP A 26 5.68 6.48 7.64
C TRP A 26 6.95 5.63 7.76
N ILE A 27 6.86 4.30 7.64
CA ILE A 27 8.02 3.40 7.67
C ILE A 27 8.93 3.66 6.47
N MET A 28 8.38 3.85 5.27
CA MET A 28 9.12 4.14 4.04
C MET A 28 9.91 5.47 4.16
N GLY A 29 9.33 6.50 4.77
CA GLY A 29 10.01 7.76 5.06
C GLY A 29 11.05 7.67 6.18
N ARG A 30 10.95 6.65 7.05
CA ARG A 30 11.85 6.41 8.18
C ARG A 30 12.93 5.37 7.91
N LEU A 31 12.99 4.78 6.73
CA LEU A 31 14.07 3.90 6.30
C LEU A 31 15.23 4.76 5.77
N PRO A 32 16.26 5.12 6.58
CA PRO A 32 17.46 5.82 6.09
C PRO A 32 18.21 5.01 5.04
N ALA A 33 17.95 3.71 4.98
CA ALA A 33 18.43 2.82 3.95
C ALA A 33 17.93 3.24 2.54
N LEU A 34 16.82 4.00 2.37
CA LEU A 34 16.36 4.46 1.05
C LEU A 34 17.33 5.44 0.36
N GLN A 35 18.28 5.99 1.11
CA GLN A 35 19.36 6.81 0.57
C GLN A 35 20.46 5.96 -0.12
N ASN A 36 20.56 4.64 0.18
CA ASN A 36 21.58 3.72 -0.37
C ASN A 36 21.07 2.25 -0.57
N LEU A 37 19.76 2.02 -0.71
CA LEU A 37 19.19 0.67 -0.81
C LEU A 37 19.30 0.13 -2.25
N PRO A 38 19.95 -1.03 -2.47
CA PRO A 38 19.92 -1.77 -3.72
C PRO A 38 18.51 -2.36 -3.93
N GLY A 39 17.57 -1.52 -4.39
CA GLY A 39 16.15 -1.87 -4.54
C GLY A 39 15.35 -0.86 -5.35
N THR A 40 15.74 0.41 -5.37
CA THR A 40 15.45 1.29 -6.52
C THR A 40 16.48 0.99 -7.58
N ILE A 41 16.08 0.23 -8.61
CA ILE A 41 16.94 0.04 -9.78
C ILE A 41 16.98 1.39 -10.49
N LYS A 42 18.02 2.16 -10.18
CA LYS A 42 18.43 3.35 -10.92
C LYS A 42 19.38 2.88 -12.01
N ILE A 43 18.84 2.69 -13.21
CA ILE A 43 19.66 2.44 -14.39
C ILE A 43 20.00 3.81 -14.94
N GLU A 44 21.20 4.28 -14.64
CA GLU A 44 21.80 5.46 -15.24
C GLU A 44 22.68 4.99 -16.41
N ARG A 45 22.23 5.25 -17.64
CA ARG A 45 23.05 5.16 -18.87
C ARG A 45 23.34 6.57 -19.35
N GLU A 46 24.36 6.75 -20.19
CA GLU A 46 24.74 8.04 -20.78
C GLU A 46 23.50 8.71 -21.42
N GLY A 47 22.92 9.70 -20.71
CA GLY A 47 21.73 10.45 -21.13
C GLY A 47 20.36 9.93 -20.65
N PHE A 48 20.27 8.82 -19.92
CA PHE A 48 18.97 8.25 -19.48
C PHE A 48 19.02 7.69 -18.05
N THR A 49 18.13 8.19 -17.20
CA THR A 49 17.96 7.72 -15.81
C THR A 49 16.58 7.07 -15.65
N CYS A 50 16.55 5.75 -15.52
CA CYS A 50 15.32 5.00 -15.24
C CYS A 50 15.27 4.63 -13.76
N ILE A 51 14.28 5.13 -13.02
CA ILE A 51 14.09 4.84 -11.58
C ILE A 51 12.91 3.88 -11.45
N PHE A 52 13.17 2.63 -11.04
CA PHE A 52 12.13 1.66 -10.72
C PHE A 52 11.92 1.53 -9.21
N PRO A 53 10.84 2.10 -8.64
CA PRO A 53 10.53 1.99 -7.23
C PRO A 53 9.87 0.64 -6.92
N LEU A 54 10.63 -0.46 -6.98
CA LEU A 54 10.15 -1.82 -6.72
C LEU A 54 9.46 -1.98 -5.36
N ALA A 55 9.96 -1.28 -4.33
CA ALA A 55 9.35 -1.30 -3.01
C ALA A 55 7.90 -0.76 -3.04
N ALA A 56 7.66 0.31 -3.81
CA ALA A 56 6.32 0.88 -3.94
C ALA A 56 5.37 -0.05 -4.71
N SER A 57 5.85 -0.72 -5.76
CA SER A 57 5.01 -1.63 -6.55
C SER A 57 4.66 -2.92 -5.80
N ILE A 58 5.60 -3.50 -5.05
CA ILE A 58 5.36 -4.68 -4.19
C ILE A 58 4.33 -4.33 -3.11
N LEU A 59 4.49 -3.17 -2.49
CA LEU A 59 3.58 -2.74 -1.45
C LEU A 59 2.16 -2.51 -1.97
N LEU A 60 2.05 -1.80 -3.10
CA LEU A 60 0.78 -1.59 -3.77
C LEU A 60 0.11 -2.92 -4.08
N SER A 61 0.87 -3.91 -4.58
CA SER A 61 0.37 -5.26 -4.86
C SER A 61 -0.17 -5.96 -3.61
N ILE A 62 0.54 -5.90 -2.48
CA ILE A 62 0.10 -6.51 -1.22
C ILE A 62 -1.19 -5.85 -0.72
N ILE A 63 -1.26 -4.51 -0.71
CA ILE A 63 -2.46 -3.78 -0.31
C ILE A 63 -3.64 -4.18 -1.19
N LEU A 64 -3.46 -4.16 -2.51
CA LEU A 64 -4.51 -4.50 -3.46
C LEU A 64 -4.98 -5.95 -3.28
N THR A 65 -4.04 -6.88 -3.05
CA THR A 65 -4.34 -8.28 -2.77
C THR A 65 -5.16 -8.45 -1.51
N VAL A 66 -4.78 -7.78 -0.41
CA VAL A 66 -5.52 -7.84 0.86
C VAL A 66 -6.93 -7.25 0.70
N VAL A 67 -7.06 -6.09 0.04
CA VAL A 67 -8.36 -5.45 -0.20
C VAL A 67 -9.26 -6.33 -1.07
N LEU A 68 -8.75 -6.83 -2.21
CA LEU A 68 -9.52 -7.70 -3.09
C LEU A 68 -9.92 -9.01 -2.41
N ASN A 69 -9.04 -9.60 -1.59
CA ASN A 69 -9.34 -10.83 -0.85
C ASN A 69 -10.40 -10.59 0.23
N ILE A 70 -10.34 -9.46 0.95
CA ILE A 70 -11.38 -9.07 1.91
C ILE A 70 -12.72 -8.85 1.20
N ILE A 71 -12.74 -8.14 0.07
CA ILE A 71 -13.96 -7.93 -0.72
C ILE A 71 -14.52 -9.26 -1.24
N ALA A 72 -13.67 -10.13 -1.80
CA ALA A 72 -14.10 -11.44 -2.29
C ALA A 72 -14.65 -12.34 -1.17
N ARG A 73 -14.01 -12.33 0.00
CA ARG A 73 -14.45 -13.12 1.16
C ARG A 73 -15.73 -12.58 1.81
N LEU A 74 -15.96 -11.27 1.77
CA LEU A 74 -17.17 -10.64 2.32
C LEU A 74 -18.34 -10.63 1.32
N GLY A 75 -18.07 -10.54 0.02
CA GLY A 75 -19.09 -10.55 -1.04
C GLY A 75 -19.53 -11.95 -1.49
N GLY A 76 -18.77 -12.99 -1.17
CA GLY A 76 -19.14 -14.39 -1.41
C GLY A 76 -19.97 -15.05 -0.30
N ARG A 77 -20.55 -14.25 0.61
CA ARG A 77 -21.45 -14.70 1.69
C ARG A 77 -22.83 -14.11 1.53
#